data_AF-A0A453NVP1-F1
#
_entry.id   AF-A0A453NVP1-F1
#
_cell.length_a   1.000
_cell.length_b   1.000
_cell.length_c   1.000
_cell.angle_alpha   90.00
_cell.angle_beta   90.00
_cell.angle_gamma   90.00
#
_symmetry.space_group_name_H-M   'P 1'
#
loop_
_entity.id
_entity.type
_entity.pdbx_description
1 polymer ?
#
loop_
_entity_poly.entity_id
_entity_poly.type
_entity_poly.pdbx_seq_one_letter_code
_entity_poly.pdbx_strand_id
1 'polypeptide(L)'
;FDRKNIKLCFCRKFSVVLFKCEWLNSTKEKEVKKDRFGRTLVNFSQVHSGDKIEDEPFVFANQVDQVFYKKDHTNPGWSFVTKVTP
;
A
#
# COMPACT_ATOMS: atom_id res chain seq x y z
N PHE A 1 9.92 -4.81 -1.29
CA PHE A 1 8.66 -4.99 -2.04
C PHE A 1 8.99 -5.69 -3.35
N ASP A 2 8.89 -7.01 -3.33
CA ASP A 2 9.09 -7.89 -4.49
C ASP A 2 7.90 -7.71 -5.46
N ARG A 3 8.16 -7.37 -6.73
CA ARG A 3 7.13 -6.96 -7.69
C ARG A 3 6.53 -8.17 -8.39
N LYS A 4 5.58 -8.85 -7.74
CA LYS A 4 4.72 -9.83 -8.42
C LYS A 4 3.58 -9.10 -9.16
N ASN A 5 3.75 -8.93 -10.46
CA ASN A 5 2.73 -8.36 -11.34
C ASN A 5 1.97 -9.48 -12.07
N ILE A 6 0.65 -9.35 -12.20
CA ILE A 6 -0.17 -10.27 -12.99
C ILE A 6 -0.62 -9.53 -14.26
N LYS A 7 -0.43 -10.17 -15.42
CA LYS A 7 -0.89 -9.66 -16.71
C LYS A 7 -2.17 -10.40 -17.10
N LEU A 8 -3.27 -9.68 -17.22
CA LEU A 8 -4.53 -10.24 -17.73
C LEU A 8 -4.65 -9.91 -19.22
N CYS A 9 -4.88 -10.94 -20.04
CA CYS A 9 -5.04 -10.81 -21.50
C CYS A 9 -6.50 -11.05 -21.88
N PHE A 10 -7.21 -10.02 -22.34
CA PHE A 10 -8.56 -10.17 -22.89
C PHE A 10 -8.48 -10.50 -24.38
N CYS A 11 -8.93 -11.70 -24.76
CA CYS A 11 -9.16 -12.20 -26.13
C CYS A 11 -8.47 -11.39 -27.25
N ARG A 12 -7.13 -11.33 -27.17
CA ARG A 12 -6.20 -10.82 -28.20
C ARG A 12 -6.29 -9.33 -28.60
N LYS A 13 -6.97 -8.45 -27.86
CA LYS A 13 -7.07 -7.01 -28.23
C LYS A 13 -6.38 -6.02 -27.29
N PHE A 14 -6.29 -6.31 -26.00
CA PHE A 14 -5.50 -5.51 -25.06
C PHE A 14 -5.14 -6.33 -23.82
N SER A 15 -4.07 -5.94 -23.14
CA SER A 15 -3.67 -6.52 -21.86
C SER A 15 -3.64 -5.44 -20.80
N VAL A 16 -4.09 -5.76 -19.60
CA VAL A 16 -4.00 -4.87 -18.45
C VAL A 16 -3.04 -5.46 -17.42
N VAL A 17 -2.23 -4.58 -16.81
CA VAL A 17 -1.29 -4.96 -15.74
C VAL A 17 -1.96 -4.65 -14.40
N LEU A 18 -2.04 -5.66 -13.56
CA LEU A 18 -2.48 -5.56 -12.18
C LEU A 18 -1.29 -5.77 -11.25
N PHE A 19 -1.27 -5.01 -10.16
CA PHE A 19 -0.26 -5.11 -9.13
C PHE A 19 -0.85 -5.85 -7.94
N LYS A 20 -0.19 -6.93 -7.47
CA LYS A 20 -0.57 -7.53 -6.19
C LYS A 20 -0.11 -6.60 -5.07
N CYS A 21 -1.02 -6.22 -4.19
CA CYS A 21 -0.78 -5.37 -3.04
C CYS A 21 -0.88 -6.16 -1.74
N GLU A 22 -0.14 -5.68 -0.76
CA GLU A 22 -0.33 -6.03 0.64
C GLU A 22 -0.96 -4.82 1.33
N TRP A 23 -1.84 -5.07 2.30
CA TRP A 23 -2.68 -4.05 2.89
C TRP A 23 -2.37 -3.81 4.36
N LEU A 24 -2.49 -2.54 4.76
CA LEU A 24 -2.63 -2.15 6.15
C LEU A 24 -4.10 -1.82 6.41
N ASN A 25 -4.60 -2.19 7.57
CA ASN A 25 -5.96 -1.89 7.97
C ASN A 25 -6.04 -0.46 8.53
N SER A 26 -6.64 0.43 7.74
CA SER A 26 -6.80 1.85 8.09
C SER A 26 -7.72 2.10 9.28
N THR A 27 -8.59 1.15 9.64
CA THR A 27 -9.46 1.27 10.84
C THR A 27 -8.71 0.96 12.13
N LYS A 28 -7.53 0.33 12.04
CA LYS A 28 -6.70 0.01 13.20
C LYS A 28 -5.63 1.06 13.40
N GLU A 29 -5.77 1.86 14.46
CA GLU A 29 -4.78 2.86 14.86
C GLU A 29 -3.39 2.28 15.17
N LYS A 30 -3.27 0.95 15.36
CA LYS A 30 -2.00 0.25 15.52
C LYS A 30 -1.24 0.05 14.21
N GLU A 31 -1.92 0.10 13.07
CA GLU A 31 -1.36 -0.11 11.73
C GLU A 31 -1.25 1.23 10.97
N VAL A 32 -2.27 2.11 11.07
CA VAL A 32 -2.28 3.43 10.42
C VAL A 32 -2.82 4.49 11.37
N LYS A 33 -2.13 5.63 11.49
CA LYS A 33 -2.62 6.78 12.28
C LYS A 33 -2.19 8.11 11.68
N LYS A 34 -2.77 9.20 12.16
CA LYS A 34 -2.31 10.57 11.87
C LYS A 34 -1.62 11.16 13.10
N ASP A 35 -0.52 11.91 12.89
CA ASP A 35 0.05 12.72 13.95
C ASP A 35 -0.77 14.00 14.20
N ARG A 36 -0.34 14.77 15.21
CA ARG A 36 -0.92 16.08 15.54
C ARG A 36 -0.84 17.11 14.40
N PHE A 37 -0.04 16.86 13.37
CA PHE A 37 0.12 17.72 12.20
C PHE A 37 -0.64 17.16 10.96
N GLY A 38 -1.43 16.10 11.15
CA GLY A 38 -2.20 15.46 10.08
C GLY A 38 -1.39 14.56 9.15
N ARG A 39 -0.10 14.32 9.43
CA ARG A 39 0.75 13.41 8.64
C ARG A 39 0.39 11.98 8.93
N THR A 40 0.31 11.15 7.89
CA THR A 40 0.06 9.73 8.02
C THR A 40 1.32 9.00 8.49
N LEU A 41 1.18 8.18 9.52
CA LEU A 41 2.17 7.20 9.95
C LEU A 41 1.61 5.80 9.76
N VAL A 42 2.50 4.90 9.36
CA VAL A 42 2.19 3.49 9.16
C VAL A 42 3.14 2.62 9.97
N ASN A 43 2.63 1.49 10.42
CA ASN A 43 3.39 0.45 11.09
C ASN A 43 3.21 -0.87 10.34
N PHE A 44 4.33 -1.43 9.87
CA PHE A 44 4.36 -2.65 9.07
C PHE A 44 4.50 -3.93 9.90
N SER A 45 4.32 -3.88 11.22
CA SER A 45 4.40 -5.07 12.08
C SER A 45 3.35 -6.12 11.76
N GLN A 46 2.19 -5.69 11.22
CA GLN A 46 1.13 -6.56 10.76
C GLN A 46 0.66 -6.06 9.40
N VAL A 47 0.97 -6.83 8.35
CA VAL A 47 0.55 -6.58 6.98
C VAL A 47 -0.33 -7.73 6.55
N HIS A 48 -1.46 -7.41 5.92
CA HIS A 48 -2.38 -8.41 5.37
C HIS A 48 -1.96 -8.70 3.93
N SER A 49 -1.61 -9.95 3.63
CA SER A 49 -1.04 -10.38 2.34
C SER A 49 -2.00 -10.27 1.14
N GLY A 50 -3.25 -9.83 1.37
CA GLY A 50 -4.30 -9.80 0.36
C GLY A 50 -4.77 -11.21 -0.05
N ASP A 51 -4.52 -12.23 0.76
CA ASP A 51 -4.88 -13.61 0.41
C ASP A 51 -6.37 -13.90 0.62
N LYS A 52 -7.10 -13.01 1.32
CA LYS A 52 -8.56 -13.07 1.41
C LYS A 52 -9.16 -12.28 0.24
N ILE A 53 -10.23 -12.80 -0.34
CA ILE A 53 -10.97 -12.12 -1.42
C ILE A 53 -11.47 -10.74 -0.97
N GLU A 54 -11.87 -10.62 0.30
CA GLU A 54 -12.33 -9.37 0.93
C GLU A 54 -11.26 -8.27 0.97
N ASP A 55 -9.97 -8.63 0.89
CA ASP A 55 -8.87 -7.68 0.95
C ASP A 55 -8.62 -6.99 -0.41
N GLU A 56 -9.31 -7.37 -1.49
CA GLU A 56 -9.10 -6.86 -2.85
C GLU A 56 -7.59 -6.74 -3.24
N PRO A 57 -6.88 -7.87 -3.43
CA PRO A 57 -5.42 -7.88 -3.53
C PRO A 57 -4.80 -7.20 -4.77
N PHE A 58 -5.61 -6.76 -5.73
CA PHE A 58 -5.12 -6.29 -7.02
C PHE A 58 -5.58 -4.87 -7.32
N VAL A 59 -4.64 -4.00 -7.71
CA VAL A 59 -4.91 -2.61 -8.08
C VAL A 59 -4.36 -2.28 -9.46
N PHE A 60 -4.99 -1.31 -10.13
CA PHE A 60 -4.41 -0.60 -11.26
C PHE A 60 -3.46 0.49 -10.79
N ALA A 61 -2.45 0.82 -11.61
CA ALA A 61 -1.52 1.91 -11.30
C ALA A 61 -2.21 3.28 -11.13
N ASN A 62 -3.35 3.51 -11.79
CA ASN A 62 -4.10 4.76 -11.68
C ASN A 62 -4.99 4.86 -10.43
N GLN A 63 -5.13 3.78 -9.66
CA GLN A 63 -5.91 3.75 -8.41
C GLN A 63 -5.04 4.07 -7.18
N VAL A 64 -3.72 4.16 -7.34
CA VAL A 64 -2.78 4.29 -6.22
C VAL A 64 -1.78 5.42 -6.46
N ASP A 65 -1.36 6.05 -5.38
CA ASP A 65 -0.30 7.05 -5.40
C ASP A 65 1.06 6.40 -5.08
N GLN A 66 2.12 6.86 -5.73
CA GLN A 66 3.48 6.50 -5.33
C GLN A 66 3.88 7.28 -4.07
N VAL A 67 4.43 6.55 -3.08
CA VAL A 67 4.85 7.12 -1.79
C VAL A 67 6.23 6.59 -1.37
N PHE A 68 6.92 7.35 -0.52
CA PHE A 68 8.09 6.89 0.24
C PHE A 68 7.77 6.82 1.73
N TYR A 69 8.44 5.88 2.41
CA TYR A 69 8.35 5.71 3.85
C TYR A 69 9.63 6.17 4.53
N LYS A 70 9.51 7.08 5.49
CA LYS A 70 10.63 7.55 6.31
C LYS A 70 10.42 7.09 7.75
N LYS A 71 11.36 6.29 8.28
CA LYS A 71 11.30 5.81 9.66
C LYS A 71 11.18 6.99 10.64
N ASP A 72 10.29 6.84 11.61
CA ASP A 72 10.18 7.75 12.74
C ASP A 72 11.18 7.33 13.82
N HIS A 73 12.22 8.15 14.04
CA HIS A 73 13.23 7.88 15.06
C HIS A 73 12.71 8.05 16.49
N THR A 74 11.60 8.78 16.68
CA THR A 74 10.98 9.01 17.99
C THR A 74 9.98 7.91 18.35
N ASN A 75 9.43 7.21 17.35
CA ASN A 75 8.46 6.13 17.53
C ASN A 75 8.93 4.87 16.77
N PRO A 76 9.78 4.02 17.38
CA PRO A 76 10.25 2.79 16.76
C PRO A 76 9.10 1.93 16.22
N GLY A 77 9.25 1.42 15.00
CA GLY A 77 8.22 0.64 14.30
C GLY A 77 7.30 1.48 13.39
N TRP A 78 7.29 2.81 13.55
CA TRP A 78 6.48 3.71 12.73
C TRP A 78 7.30 4.34 11.60
N SER A 79 6.63 4.64 10.49
CA SER A 79 7.19 5.39 9.36
C SER A 79 6.21 6.43 8.86
N PHE A 80 6.71 7.63 8.57
CA PHE A 80 5.97 8.69 7.88
C PHE A 80 5.77 8.34 6.42
N VAL A 81 4.57 8.60 5.91
CA VAL A 81 4.25 8.48 4.48
C VAL A 81 4.46 9.84 3.81
N THR A 82 5.24 9.86 2.73
CA THR A 82 5.45 11.05 1.90
C THR A 82 5.02 10.73 0.47
N LYS A 83 4.05 11.48 -0.06
CA LYS A 83 3.67 11.35 -1.47
C LYS A 83 4.79 11.84 -2.37
N VAL A 84 5.00 11.13 -3.47
CA VAL A 84 5.88 11.59 -4.54
C VAL A 84 5.08 12.54 -5.41
N THR A 85 5.39 13.83 -5.31
CA THR A 85 5.02 14.79 -6.35
C THR A 85 6.10 14.74 -7.44
N PRO A 86 5.73 14.46 -8.70
CA PRO A 86 6.64 14.57 -9.84
C PRO A 86 7.27 15.95 -9.98
#